data_AF-A0A2G5QL88-F1
#
_entry.id   AF-A0A2G5QL88-F1
#
_cell.length_a   1.000
_cell.length_b   1.000
_cell.length_c   1.000
_cell.angle_alpha   90.00
_cell.angle_beta   90.00
_cell.angle_gamma   90.00
#
_symmetry.space_group_name_H-M   'P 1'
#
loop_
_entity.id
_entity.type
_entity.pdbx_description
1 polymer ?
#
loop_
_entity_poly.entity_id
_entity_poly.type
_entity_poly.pdbx_seq_one_letter_code
_entity_poly.pdbx_strand_id
1 'polypeptide(L)'
;MAATFKFPALELSRAIVQRDGTPTPGFQIFWQNLGKAIETQEGAQDDLLTMLQAAIADIAALQTSQSDQIDYLNAFAEWMTDFVNATTSRTAYLQICVAVLATATSTTLPPPDPPLPDYPGPAPTPPTP
;
A
#
# COMPACT_ATOMS: atom_id res chain seq x y z
N MET A 1 -20.01 -2.99 26.94
CA MET A 1 -20.37 -3.44 28.30
C MET A 1 -20.91 -4.86 28.18
N ALA A 2 -20.21 -5.87 28.71
CA ALA A 2 -20.69 -7.24 28.67
C ALA A 2 -21.84 -7.42 29.66
N ALA A 3 -22.99 -7.92 29.20
CA ALA A 3 -24.10 -8.28 30.06
C ALA A 3 -23.69 -9.55 30.85
N THR A 4 -23.25 -9.38 32.09
CA THR A 4 -22.93 -10.49 32.98
C THR A 4 -24.24 -11.20 33.35
N PHE A 5 -24.54 -12.32 32.69
CA PHE A 5 -25.60 -13.22 33.09
C PHE A 5 -25.24 -13.85 34.45
N LYS A 6 -25.89 -13.40 35.52
CA LYS A 6 -25.81 -14.05 36.83
C LYS A 6 -27.02 -14.95 36.98
N PHE A 7 -26.78 -16.25 37.16
CA PHE A 7 -27.83 -17.16 37.63
C PHE A 7 -28.43 -16.59 38.93
N PRO A 8 -29.76 -16.38 39.00
CA PRO A 8 -30.41 -16.12 40.29
C PRO A 8 -30.06 -17.29 41.19
N ALA A 9 -29.54 -17.02 42.39
CA ALA A 9 -29.05 -18.05 43.30
C ALA A 9 -30.07 -19.20 43.40
N LEU A 10 -29.62 -20.42 43.13
CA LEU A 10 -30.37 -21.67 43.31
C LEU A 10 -30.94 -21.82 44.73
N GLU A 11 -30.51 -20.98 45.68
CA GLU A 11 -31.05 -20.81 47.04
C GLU A 11 -32.57 -20.49 47.10
N LEU A 12 -33.18 -20.01 46.01
CA LEU A 12 -34.64 -19.80 45.92
C LEU A 12 -35.44 -21.05 45.50
N SER A 13 -34.78 -22.19 45.24
CA SER A 13 -35.43 -23.43 44.75
C SER A 13 -36.11 -24.28 45.82
N ARG A 14 -36.20 -23.84 47.09
CA ARG A 14 -36.61 -24.72 48.20
C ARG A 14 -38.11 -25.07 48.27
N ALA A 15 -38.95 -24.66 47.32
CA ALA A 15 -40.34 -25.12 47.23
C ALA A 15 -40.72 -25.48 45.78
N ILE A 16 -40.32 -26.68 45.36
CA ILE A 16 -40.39 -27.12 43.96
C ILE A 16 -41.80 -27.59 43.59
N VAL A 17 -42.50 -28.22 44.54
CA VAL A 17 -43.78 -28.88 44.27
C VAL A 17 -44.66 -28.81 45.51
N GLN A 18 -45.92 -28.41 45.33
CA GLN A 18 -46.95 -28.51 46.35
C GLN A 18 -47.25 -29.98 46.65
N ARG A 19 -47.92 -30.27 47.77
CA ARG A 19 -48.19 -31.64 48.24
C ARG A 19 -49.06 -32.46 47.25
N ASP A 20 -49.72 -31.79 46.31
CA ASP A 20 -50.56 -32.34 45.25
C ASP A 20 -49.80 -32.64 43.93
N GLY A 21 -48.49 -32.41 43.89
CA GLY A 21 -47.67 -32.63 42.69
C GLY A 21 -47.60 -31.43 41.75
N THR A 22 -48.24 -30.30 42.06
CA THR A 22 -48.20 -29.10 41.21
C THR A 22 -46.98 -28.21 41.52
N PRO A 23 -46.31 -27.63 40.51
CA PRO A 23 -45.23 -26.68 40.75
C PRO A 23 -45.74 -25.45 41.50
N THR A 24 -44.96 -24.92 42.43
CA THR A 24 -45.36 -23.69 43.12
C THR A 24 -45.37 -22.50 42.15
N PRO A 25 -46.23 -21.48 42.36
CA PRO A 25 -46.25 -20.30 41.50
C PRO A 25 -44.89 -19.59 41.40
N GLY A 26 -44.12 -19.55 42.50
CA GLY A 26 -42.76 -19.00 42.51
C GLY A 26 -41.78 -19.79 41.62
N PHE A 27 -41.89 -21.12 41.59
CA PHE A 27 -41.10 -21.97 40.70
C PHE A 27 -41.46 -21.74 39.23
N GLN A 28 -42.75 -21.60 38.91
CA GLN A 28 -43.20 -21.29 37.54
C GLN A 28 -42.67 -19.94 37.06
N ILE A 29 -42.77 -18.89 37.89
CA ILE A 29 -42.26 -17.55 37.58
C ILE A 29 -40.74 -17.58 37.39
N PHE A 30 -40.01 -18.30 38.24
CA PHE A 30 -38.56 -18.45 38.10
C PHE A 30 -38.18 -19.04 36.73
N TRP A 31 -38.78 -20.16 36.33
CA TRP A 31 -38.47 -20.79 35.04
C TRP A 31 -38.91 -19.96 33.85
N GLN A 32 -40.02 -19.25 33.96
CA GLN A 32 -40.48 -18.35 32.91
C GLN A 32 -39.50 -17.17 32.72
N ASN A 33 -38.97 -16.62 33.82
CA ASN A 33 -37.96 -15.57 33.79
C ASN A 33 -36.62 -16.08 33.25
N LEU A 34 -36.21 -17.29 33.64
CA LEU A 34 -34.99 -17.91 33.13
C LEU A 34 -35.09 -18.18 31.63
N GLY A 35 -36.22 -18.70 31.14
CA GLY A 35 -36.47 -18.89 29.71
C GLY A 35 -36.35 -17.60 28.92
N LYS A 36 -36.99 -16.51 29.39
CA LYS A 36 -36.87 -15.18 28.76
C LYS A 36 -35.44 -14.65 28.75
N ALA A 37 -34.70 -14.87 29.84
CA ALA A 37 -33.33 -14.41 29.94
C ALA A 37 -32.40 -15.16 28.97
N ILE A 38 -32.62 -16.47 28.80
CA ILE A 38 -31.92 -17.30 27.80
C ILE A 38 -32.24 -16.80 26.39
N GLU A 39 -33.52 -16.65 26.05
CA GLU A 39 -33.96 -16.17 24.73
C GLU A 39 -33.36 -14.79 24.38
N THR A 40 -33.33 -13.88 25.37
CA THR A 40 -32.68 -12.56 25.21
C THR A 40 -31.18 -12.69 24.97
N GLN A 41 -30.52 -13.61 25.69
CA GLN A 41 -29.08 -13.84 25.56
C GLN A 41 -28.71 -14.51 24.24
N GLU A 42 -29.54 -15.43 23.74
CA GLU A 42 -29.39 -16.05 22.42
C GLU A 42 -29.50 -14.98 21.32
N GLY A 43 -30.52 -14.12 21.36
CA GLY A 43 -30.65 -13.02 20.41
C GLY A 43 -29.44 -12.08 20.41
N ALA A 44 -28.92 -11.73 21.60
CA ALA A 44 -27.72 -10.92 21.71
C ALA A 44 -26.45 -11.62 21.17
N GLN A 45 -26.38 -12.96 21.26
CA GLN A 45 -25.28 -13.73 20.67
C GLN A 45 -25.36 -13.75 19.14
N ASP A 46 -26.56 -13.91 18.58
CA ASP A 46 -26.79 -13.87 17.13
C ASP A 46 -26.44 -12.50 16.54
N ASP A 47 -26.78 -11.41 17.24
CA ASP A 47 -26.40 -10.05 16.86
C ASP A 47 -24.87 -9.89 16.84
N LEU A 48 -24.19 -10.36 17.90
CA LEU A 48 -22.72 -10.31 17.96
C LEU A 48 -22.06 -11.16 16.86
N LEU A 49 -22.63 -12.33 16.54
CA LEU A 49 -22.14 -13.19 15.46
C LEU A 49 -22.28 -12.47 14.11
N THR A 50 -23.42 -11.82 13.88
CA THR A 50 -23.68 -11.05 12.65
C THR A 50 -22.71 -9.88 12.51
N MET A 51 -22.50 -9.12 13.59
CA MET A 51 -21.53 -8.02 13.61
C MET A 51 -20.10 -8.52 13.36
N LEU A 52 -19.72 -9.66 13.93
CA LEU A 52 -18.40 -10.25 13.72
C LEU A 52 -18.19 -10.69 12.27
N GLN A 53 -19.20 -11.31 11.65
CA GLN A 53 -19.14 -11.71 10.24
C GLN A 53 -18.99 -10.49 9.31
N ALA A 54 -19.74 -9.41 9.57
CA ALA A 54 -19.60 -8.17 8.82
C ALA A 54 -18.19 -7.56 8.98
N ALA A 55 -17.66 -7.50 10.20
CA ALA A 55 -16.31 -7.00 10.45
C ALA A 55 -15.22 -7.82 9.75
N ILE A 56 -15.37 -9.15 9.68
CA ILE A 56 -14.45 -10.02 8.95
C ILE A 56 -14.47 -9.70 7.45
N ALA A 57 -15.65 -9.49 6.87
CA ALA A 57 -15.79 -9.13 5.47
C ALA A 57 -15.14 -7.76 5.16
N ASP A 58 -15.35 -6.77 6.03
CA ASP A 58 -14.73 -5.44 5.90
C ASP A 58 -13.19 -5.52 5.98
N ILE A 59 -12.65 -6.33 6.90
CA ILE A 59 -11.20 -6.55 7.02
C ILE A 59 -10.65 -7.18 5.73
N ALA A 60 -11.33 -8.17 5.15
CA ALA A 60 -10.89 -8.80 3.91
C ALA A 60 -10.89 -7.80 2.74
N ALA A 61 -11.89 -6.92 2.66
CA ALA A 61 -11.94 -5.85 1.66
C ALA A 61 -10.79 -4.84 1.84
N LEU A 62 -10.52 -4.43 3.08
CA LEU A 62 -9.39 -3.54 3.40
C LEU A 62 -8.05 -4.15 3.05
N GLN A 63 -7.84 -5.44 3.33
CA GLN A 63 -6.62 -6.15 2.98
C GLN A 63 -6.40 -6.20 1.47
N THR A 64 -7.46 -6.44 0.70
CA THR A 64 -7.40 -6.42 -0.77
C THR A 64 -7.01 -5.02 -1.26
N SER A 65 -7.70 -3.98 -0.78
CA SER A 65 -7.38 -2.59 -1.15
C SER A 65 -5.96 -2.18 -0.75
N GLN A 66 -5.45 -2.68 0.38
CA GLN A 66 -4.08 -2.40 0.81
C GLN A 66 -3.06 -3.09 -0.11
N SER A 67 -3.33 -4.32 -0.55
CA SER A 67 -2.51 -5.02 -1.53
C SER A 67 -2.42 -4.23 -2.83
N ASP A 68 -3.56 -3.78 -3.36
CA ASP A 68 -3.61 -2.99 -4.60
C ASP A 68 -2.81 -1.68 -4.48
N GLN A 69 -2.87 -1.02 -3.32
CA GLN A 69 -2.09 0.19 -3.05
C GLN A 69 -0.59 -0.08 -3.00
N ILE A 70 -0.17 -1.22 -2.43
CA ILE A 70 1.24 -1.63 -2.41
C ILE A 70 1.73 -1.88 -3.83
N ASP A 71 0.96 -2.57 -4.66
CA ASP A 71 1.31 -2.82 -6.06
C ASP A 71 1.43 -1.52 -6.85
N TYR A 72 0.51 -0.57 -6.64
CA TYR A 72 0.59 0.76 -7.22
C TYR A 72 1.87 1.50 -6.79
N LEU A 73 2.20 1.49 -5.49
CA LEU A 73 3.41 2.15 -4.98
C LEU A 73 4.69 1.51 -5.53
N ASN A 74 4.72 0.18 -5.68
CA ASN A 74 5.85 -0.52 -6.28
C ASN A 74 6.03 -0.11 -7.74
N ALA A 75 4.94 -0.12 -8.54
CA ALA A 75 4.99 0.33 -9.92
C ALA A 75 5.41 1.81 -10.05
N PHE A 76 4.93 2.66 -9.14
CA PHE A 76 5.34 4.07 -9.09
C PHE A 76 6.83 4.24 -8.75
N ALA A 77 7.36 3.43 -7.83
CA ALA A 77 8.79 3.45 -7.47
C ALA A 77 9.69 3.00 -8.63
N GLU A 78 9.28 1.97 -9.38
CA GLU A 78 9.96 1.55 -10.61
C GLU A 78 9.96 2.67 -11.64
N TRP A 79 8.80 3.30 -11.89
CA TRP A 79 8.70 4.43 -12.81
C TRP A 79 9.61 5.60 -12.41
N MET A 80 9.65 5.93 -11.12
CA MET A 80 10.54 6.98 -10.60
C MET A 80 12.02 6.63 -10.83
N THR A 81 12.40 5.37 -10.69
CA THR A 81 13.77 4.89 -10.96
C THR A 81 14.12 5.07 -12.43
N ASP A 82 13.24 4.66 -13.33
CA ASP A 82 13.43 4.83 -14.78
C ASP A 82 13.51 6.30 -15.17
N PHE A 83 12.67 7.14 -14.59
CA PHE A 83 12.69 8.59 -14.81
C PHE A 83 14.03 9.21 -14.40
N VAL A 84 14.56 8.84 -13.23
CA VAL A 84 15.87 9.30 -12.75
C VAL A 84 16.99 8.83 -13.67
N ASN A 85 16.97 7.56 -14.09
CA ASN A 85 17.95 7.00 -15.02
C ASN A 85 17.95 7.74 -16.37
N ALA A 86 16.77 7.97 -16.95
CA ALA A 86 16.61 8.71 -18.20
C ALA A 86 17.13 10.15 -18.09
N THR A 87 16.82 10.83 -17.00
CA THR A 87 17.25 12.22 -16.75
C THR A 87 18.77 12.32 -16.55
N THR A 88 19.35 11.36 -15.82
CA THR A 88 20.80 11.27 -15.60
C THR A 88 21.55 11.02 -16.89
N SER A 89 21.06 10.06 -17.70
CA SER A 89 21.64 9.78 -19.03
C SER A 89 21.61 11.02 -19.92
N ARG A 90 20.48 11.71 -20.01
CA ARG A 90 20.35 12.96 -20.78
C ARG A 90 21.32 14.03 -20.30
N THR A 91 21.48 14.19 -18.99
CA THR A 91 22.42 15.16 -18.41
C THR A 91 23.87 14.83 -18.78
N ALA A 92 24.25 13.55 -18.71
CA ALA A 92 25.58 13.10 -19.14
C ALA A 92 25.83 13.38 -20.63
N TYR A 93 24.84 13.12 -21.50
CA TYR A 93 24.93 13.46 -22.92
C TYR A 93 25.15 14.97 -23.15
N LEU A 94 24.40 15.81 -22.43
CA LEU A 94 24.56 17.27 -22.54
C LEU A 94 25.96 17.72 -22.09
N GLN A 95 26.48 17.16 -20.99
CA GLN A 95 27.84 17.46 -20.53
C GLN A 95 28.90 17.09 -21.58
N ILE A 96 28.76 15.94 -22.23
CA ILE A 96 29.65 15.52 -23.33
C ILE A 96 29.56 16.49 -24.50
N CYS A 97 28.35 16.84 -24.95
CA CYS A 97 28.17 17.79 -26.06
C CYS A 97 28.81 19.15 -25.77
N VAL A 98 28.64 19.67 -24.54
CA VAL A 98 29.27 20.94 -24.11
C VAL A 98 30.79 20.83 -24.10
N ALA A 99 31.35 19.73 -23.59
CA ALA A 99 32.79 19.51 -23.56
C ALA A 99 33.40 19.39 -24.97
N VAL A 100 32.72 18.69 -25.88
CA VAL A 100 33.13 18.58 -27.29
C VAL A 100 33.11 19.95 -27.96
N LEU A 101 32.04 20.73 -27.79
CA LEU A 101 31.93 22.08 -28.35
C LEU A 101 33.03 23.00 -27.80
N ALA A 102 33.25 23.00 -26.48
CA ALA A 102 34.29 23.80 -25.84
C ALA A 102 35.68 23.46 -26.39
N THR A 103 35.97 22.17 -26.59
CA THR A 103 37.24 21.69 -27.17
C THR A 103 37.39 22.11 -28.63
N ALA A 104 36.32 22.00 -29.44
CA ALA A 104 36.31 22.44 -30.83
C ALA A 104 36.48 23.96 -30.98
N THR A 105 36.03 24.76 -30.00
CA THR A 105 36.25 26.22 -29.98
C THR A 105 37.58 26.64 -29.35
N SER A 106 38.23 25.75 -28.59
CA SER A 106 39.52 26.00 -27.93
C SER A 106 40.73 25.68 -28.81
N THR A 107 40.53 25.12 -30.01
CA THR A 107 41.58 25.12 -31.03
C THR A 107 41.74 26.54 -31.55
N THR A 108 42.56 27.33 -30.85
CA THR A 108 43.30 28.40 -31.49
C THR A 108 43.98 27.80 -32.71
N LEU A 109 43.58 28.23 -33.91
CA LEU A 109 44.42 28.04 -35.10
C LEU A 109 45.83 28.47 -34.70
N PRO A 110 46.87 27.65 -34.94
CA PRO A 110 48.23 28.13 -34.71
C PRO A 110 48.39 29.47 -35.43
N PRO A 111 49.16 30.43 -34.86
CA PRO A 111 49.42 31.68 -35.58
C PRO A 111 49.87 31.32 -36.99
N PRO A 112 49.45 32.07 -38.03
CA PRO A 112 49.84 31.78 -39.40
C PRO A 112 51.36 31.58 -39.41
N ASP A 113 51.80 30.44 -39.96
CA ASP A 113 53.22 30.12 -40.05
C ASP A 113 53.99 31.34 -40.60
N PRO A 114 55.23 31.58 -40.13
CA PRO A 114 56.06 32.62 -40.73
C PRO A 114 56.09 32.42 -42.25
N PRO A 115 56.16 33.52 -43.03
CA PRO A 115 56.09 33.45 -44.49
C PRO A 115 57.06 32.39 -45.01
N LEU A 116 56.54 31.49 -45.85
CA LEU A 116 57.33 30.45 -46.50
C LEU A 116 58.57 31.09 -47.15
N PRO A 117 59.77 30.49 -47.02
CA PRO A 117 60.93 30.97 -47.75
C PRO A 117 60.63 30.96 -49.25
N ASP A 118 61.03 32.02 -49.95
CA ASP A 118 60.91 32.14 -51.40
C ASP A 118 61.40 30.85 -52.07
N TYR A 119 60.49 30.09 -52.65
CA TYR A 119 60.81 28.85 -53.34
C TYR A 119 61.61 29.21 -54.61
N PRO A 120 62.88 28.76 -54.77
CA PRO A 120 63.71 29.17 -55.90
C PRO A 120 63.41 28.36 -57.18
N GLY A 121 62.30 27.62 -57.22
CA GLY A 121 61.95 26.71 -58.30
C GLY A 121 60.75 27.18 -59.12
N PRO A 122 60.70 26.89 -60.43
CA PRO A 122 59.52 27.15 -61.24
C PRO A 122 58.32 26.37 -60.71
N ALA A 123 57.13 26.97 -60.80
CA ALA A 123 55.89 26.37 -60.32
C ALA A 123 55.66 24.98 -60.96
N PRO A 124 55.22 23.97 -60.20
CA PRO A 124 54.91 22.66 -60.75
C PRO A 124 53.74 22.77 -61.73
N THR A 125 53.87 22.11 -62.88
CA THR A 125 52.83 22.09 -63.93
C THR A 125 51.67 21.20 -63.47
N PRO A 126 50.41 21.64 -63.60
CA PRO A 126 49.27 20.80 -63.26
C PRO A 126 49.25 19.52 -64.13
N PRO A 127 48.85 18.36 -63.58
CA PRO A 127 48.60 17.18 -64.40
C PRO A 127 47.44 17.46 -65.36
N THR A 128 47.65 17.12 -66.63
CA THR A 128 46.68 17.21 -67.72
C THR A 128 45.65 16.07 -67.55
N PRO A 129 44.35 16.29 -67.87
CA PRO A 129 43.25 15.38 -67.53
C PRO A 129 43.35 13.97 -68.13
#